data_AF-A0A7Z9IYP3-F1
#
_entry.id   AF-A0A7Z9IYP3-F1
#
_cell.length_a   1.000
_cell.length_b   1.000
_cell.length_c   1.000
_cell.angle_alpha   90.00
_cell.angle_beta   90.00
_cell.angle_gamma   90.00
#
_symmetry.space_group_name_H-M   'P 1'
#
loop_
_entity.id
_entity.type
_entity.pdbx_description
1 polymer ?
#
loop_
_entity_poly.entity_id
_entity_poly.type
_entity_poly.pdbx_seq_one_letter_code
_entity_poly.pdbx_strand_id
1 'polypeptide(L)' 'MFNLHLTAEQIEFRDTVRSFAMNEIRPLAIHPERLESFDKPLLRVLLDKASELGLRTLTLSEESGGVGA' A
#
# COMPACT_ATOMS: atom_id res chain seq x y z
N MET A 1 -16.80 16.01 20.70
CA MET A 1 -17.67 15.61 19.58
C MET A 1 -16.83 14.78 18.63
N PHE A 2 -17.28 13.60 18.21
CA PHE A 2 -16.49 12.74 17.32
C PHE A 2 -16.52 13.29 15.90
N ASN A 3 -15.37 13.40 15.24
CA ASN A 3 -15.28 13.84 13.85
C ASN A 3 -14.95 12.65 12.95
N LEU A 4 -15.80 12.41 11.95
CA LEU A 4 -15.66 11.31 10.99
C LEU A 4 -15.10 11.78 9.64
N HIS A 5 -14.81 13.07 9.49
CA HIS A 5 -14.18 13.60 8.29
C HIS A 5 -12.67 13.37 8.36
N LEU A 6 -12.12 12.91 7.24
CA LEU A 6 -10.68 12.82 7.07
C LEU A 6 -10.07 14.22 7.03
N THR A 7 -8.86 14.35 7.58
CA THR A 7 -8.02 15.53 7.38
C THR A 7 -7.57 15.62 5.92
N ALA A 8 -7.06 16.79 5.51
CA ALA A 8 -6.48 16.96 4.17
C ALA A 8 -5.32 15.98 3.92
N GLU A 9 -4.45 15.80 4.91
CA GLU A 9 -3.35 14.85 4.88
C GLU A 9 -3.82 13.40 4.72
N GLN A 10 -4.85 12.99 5.47
CA GLN A 10 -5.43 11.64 5.34
C GLN A 10 -6.07 11.42 3.97
N ILE A 11 -6.65 12.45 3.36
CA ILE A 11 -7.18 12.40 1.99
C ILE A 11 -6.05 12.21 0.98
N GLU A 12 -4.97 12.98 1.09
CA GLU A 12 -3.80 12.88 0.22
C GLU A 12 -3.12 11.51 0.33
N PHE A 13 -2.94 11.02 1.56
CA PHE A 13 -2.42 9.68 1.82
C PHE A 13 -3.29 8.60 1.17
N ARG A 14 -4.61 8.66 1.37
CA ARG A 14 -5.57 7.74 0.74
C ARG A 14 -5.45 7.74 -0.77
N ASP A 15 -5.34 8.91 -1.39
CA ASP A 15 -5.29 9.04 -2.85
C ASP A 15 -3.96 8.55 -3.42
N THR A 16 -2.86 8.70 -2.68
CA THR A 16 -1.56 8.09 -2.99
C THR A 16 -1.63 6.57 -2.94
N VAL A 17 -2.17 6.00 -1.86
CA VAL A 17 -2.32 4.54 -1.71
C VAL A 17 -3.24 3.97 -2.79
N ARG A 18 -4.34 4.67 -3.11
CA ARG A 18 -5.24 4.25 -4.20
C ARG A 18 -4.52 4.24 -5.54
N SER A 19 -3.71 5.25 -5.83
CA SER A 19 -2.95 5.35 -7.08
C SER A 19 -1.91 4.21 -7.18
N PHE A 20 -1.19 3.92 -6.10
CA PHE A 20 -0.26 2.78 -6.03
C PHE A 20 -1.00 1.45 -6.28
N ALA A 21 -2.13 1.22 -5.63
CA ALA A 21 -2.90 0.00 -5.82
C ALA A 21 -3.41 -0.16 -7.26
N MET A 22 -3.89 0.92 -7.87
CA MET A 22 -4.43 0.87 -9.24
C MET A 22 -3.34 0.72 -10.31
N ASN A 23 -2.20 1.39 -10.13
CA ASN A 23 -1.17 1.48 -11.17
C ASN A 23 -0.10 0.40 -11.03
N GLU A 24 0.21 -0.04 -9.81
CA GLU A 24 1.31 -0.99 -9.56
C GLU A 24 0.78 -2.40 -9.20
N ILE A 25 -0.20 -2.48 -8.29
CA ILE A 25 -0.68 -3.78 -7.79
C ILE A 25 -1.64 -4.42 -8.79
N ARG A 26 -2.68 -3.69 -9.22
CA ARG A 26 -3.77 -4.23 -10.02
C ARG A 26 -3.30 -4.92 -11.31
N PRO A 27 -2.41 -4.34 -12.15
CA PRO A 27 -2.01 -4.98 -13.40
C PRO A 27 -1.36 -6.34 -13.19
N LEU A 28 -0.58 -6.50 -12.12
CA LEU A 28 0.05 -7.76 -11.76
C LEU A 28 -0.96 -8.71 -11.14
N ALA A 29 -1.82 -8.24 -10.23
CA ALA A 29 -2.81 -9.08 -9.56
C ALA A 29 -3.80 -9.73 -10.52
N ILE A 30 -4.19 -9.03 -11.60
CA ILE A 30 -5.16 -9.52 -12.60
C ILE A 30 -4.50 -10.10 -13.86
N HIS A 31 -3.16 -10.24 -13.88
CA HIS A 31 -2.48 -10.83 -15.02
C HIS A 31 -3.03 -12.25 -15.27
N PRO A 32 -3.35 -12.65 -16.52
CA PRO A 32 -4.01 -13.93 -16.81
C PRO A 32 -3.32 -15.14 -16.18
N GLU A 33 -1.99 -15.21 -16.25
CA GLU A 33 -1.20 -16.29 -15.63
C GLU A 33 -1.41 -16.37 -14.11
N ARG A 34 -1.69 -15.24 -13.46
CA ARG A 34 -1.98 -15.17 -12.03
C ARG A 34 -3.42 -15.53 -11.71
N LEU A 35 -4.32 -15.61 -12.67
CA LEU A 35 -5.70 -16.08 -12.45
C LEU A 35 -5.80 -17.61 -12.43
N GLU A 36 -4.78 -18.30 -12.91
CA GLU A 36 -4.71 -19.76 -12.88
C GLU A 36 -4.54 -20.32 -11.46
N SER A 37 -4.85 -21.61 -11.30
CA SER A 37 -4.69 -22.36 -10.05
C SER A 37 -3.23 -22.82 -9.88
N PHE A 38 -2.44 -22.02 -9.18
CA PHE A 38 -1.07 -22.33 -8.77
C PHE A 38 -0.69 -21.53 -7.51
N ASP A 39 0.37 -21.97 -6.86
CA ASP A 39 0.97 -21.25 -5.74
C ASP A 39 1.68 -19.99 -6.22
N LYS A 40 1.03 -18.86 -5.98
CA LYS A 40 1.50 -17.54 -6.39
C LYS A 40 2.73 -17.14 -5.58
N PRO A 41 3.90 -16.91 -6.21
CA PRO A 41 5.02 -16.35 -5.48
C PRO A 41 4.69 -14.92 -5.04
N LEU A 42 5.35 -14.50 -3.96
CA LEU A 42 5.32 -13.12 -3.49
C LEU A 42 5.87 -12.19 -4.58
N LEU A 43 5.17 -11.08 -4.80
CA LEU A 43 5.60 -10.01 -5.70
C LEU A 43 6.62 -9.13 -4.96
N ARG A 44 7.84 -9.65 -4.76
CA ARG A 44 8.89 -9.00 -3.93
C ARG A 44 9.14 -7.55 -4.33
N VAL A 45 9.22 -7.26 -5.63
CA VAL A 45 9.40 -5.88 -6.12
C VAL A 45 8.27 -4.95 -5.68
N LEU A 46 7.02 -5.43 -5.64
CA LEU A 46 5.91 -4.62 -5.10
C LEU A 46 6.00 -4.44 -3.58
N LEU A 47 6.51 -5.45 -2.86
CA LEU A 47 6.73 -5.34 -1.42
C LEU A 47 7.82 -4.32 -1.09
N ASP A 48 8.88 -4.28 -1.91
CA ASP A 48 9.96 -3.30 -1.77
C ASP A 48 9.42 -1.88 -2.02
N LYS A 49 8.69 -1.67 -3.13
CA LYS A 49 8.00 -0.39 -3.41
C LYS A 49 7.04 0.03 -2.30
N ALA A 50 6.25 -0.91 -1.75
CA ALA A 50 5.35 -0.62 -0.63
C ALA A 50 6.11 -0.28 0.66
N SER A 51 7.32 -0.83 0.85
CA SER A 51 8.20 -0.49 1.97
C SER A 51 8.78 0.92 1.82
N GLU A 52 9.20 1.29 0.61
CA GLU A 52 9.70 2.64 0.28
C GLU A 52 8.63 3.72 0.51
N LEU A 53 7.35 3.38 0.29
CA LEU A 53 6.21 4.25 0.59
C LEU A 53 5.81 4.25 2.08
N GLY A 54 6.53 3.52 2.95
CA GLY A 54 6.21 3.42 4.38
C GLY A 54 4.96 2.60 4.70
N LEU A 55 4.30 2.00 3.71
CA LEU A 55 3.01 1.30 3.88
C LEU A 55 3.11 0.04 4.73
N ARG A 56 4.31 -0.53 4.87
CA ARG A 56 4.56 -1.73 5.68
C ARG A 56 4.94 -1.43 7.13
N THR A 57 5.18 -0.17 7.46
CA THR A 57 5.58 0.30 8.79
C THR A 57 4.75 1.50 9.24
N LEU A 58 3.54 1.64 8.69
CA LEU A 58 2.66 2.80 8.86
C LEU A 58 2.45 3.19 10.33
N THR A 59 2.25 2.21 11.19
CA THR A 59 1.96 2.40 12.62
C THR A 59 3.19 2.31 13.53
N LEU A 60 4.38 2.05 12.98
CA LEU A 60 5.62 2.10 13.75
C LEU A 60 6.06 3.55 13.93
N SER A 61 6.73 3.86 15.03
CA SER A 61 7.30 5.19 15.24
C SER A 61 8.39 5.49 14.22
N GLU A 62 8.62 6.78 13.94
CA GLU A 62 9.73 7.22 13.09
C GLU A 62 11.09 6.76 13.64
N GLU A 63 11.27 6.75 14.97
CA GLU A 63 12.47 6.23 15.63
C GLU A 63 12.74 4.74 15.29
N SER A 64 11.67 3.98 15.05
CA SER A 64 11.75 2.57 14.64
C SER A 64 11.74 2.36 13.12
N GLY A 65 11.87 3.45 12.33
CA GLY A 65 11.80 3.41 10.87
C GLY A 65 10.39 3.33 10.28
N GLY A 66 9.38 3.75 11.05
CA GLY A 66 7.98 3.83 10.62
C GLY A 66 7.52 5.23 10.23
N VAL A 67 6.22 5.34 9.95
CA VAL A 67 5.58 6.61 9.56
C VAL A 67 4.82 7.26 10.73
N GLY A 68 4.50 6.49 11.77
CA GLY A 68 3.88 7.01 13.00
C GLY A 68 2.44 7.50 12.84
N ALA A 69 1.70 6.99 11.84
CA ALA A 69 0.35 7.43 11.48
C ALA A 69 -0.76 6.79 12.33
#